data_AF-A0AAE3G0F5-F1
#
_entry.id   AF-A0AAE3G0F5-F1
#
_cell.length_a   1.000
_cell.length_b   1.000
_cell.length_c   1.000
_cell.angle_alpha   90.00
_cell.angle_beta   90.00
_cell.angle_gamma   90.00
#
_symmetry.space_group_name_H-M   'P 1'
#
loop_
_entity.id
_entity.type
_entity.pdbx_description
1 polymer ?
#
loop_
_entity_poly.entity_id
_entity_poly.type
_entity_poly.pdbx_seq_one_letter_code
_entity_poly.pdbx_strand_id
1 'polypeptide(L)' 'MDINAGFNAGITAFQRAEEGLQRSASVIARSSAGLDRSEDVNTALVQSTVDANLAAAGATIVRASDETLGTLIDEFA' A
#
# COMPACT_ATOMS: atom_id res chain seq x y z
N MET A 1 -24.36 -0.99 -0.43
CA MET A 1 -23.52 -0.20 0.49
C MET A 1 -22.08 -0.77 0.56
N ASP A 2 -21.47 -1.16 -0.56
CA ASP A 2 -20.15 -1.83 -0.55
C ASP A 2 -18.99 -0.95 -1.06
N ILE A 3 -19.27 0.05 -1.89
CA ILE A 3 -18.23 0.86 -2.55
C ILE A 3 -17.47 1.73 -1.54
N ASN A 4 -18.19 2.38 -0.61
CA ASN A 4 -17.56 3.19 0.44
C ASN A 4 -16.69 2.33 1.39
N ALA A 5 -17.08 1.08 1.63
CA ALA A 5 -16.30 0.15 2.46
C ALA A 5 -15.01 -0.28 1.72
N GLY A 6 -15.11 -0.61 0.44
CA GLY A 6 -13.95 -0.94 -0.42
C GLY A 6 -12.98 0.22 -0.58
N PHE A 7 -13.48 1.43 -0.84
CA PHE A 7 -12.66 2.65 -0.96
C PHE A 7 -11.89 2.94 0.33
N ASN A 8 -12.58 2.96 1.48
CA ASN A 8 -11.94 3.19 2.78
C ASN A 8 -10.91 2.10 3.12
N ALA A 9 -11.19 0.84 2.78
CA ALA A 9 -10.25 -0.26 2.95
C ALA A 9 -9.01 -0.09 2.06
N GLY A 10 -9.18 0.36 0.81
CA GLY A 10 -8.09 0.67 -0.12
C GLY A 10 -7.17 1.78 0.39
N ILE A 11 -7.74 2.88 0.89
CA ILE A 11 -6.97 3.98 1.50
C ILE A 11 -6.22 3.50 2.74
N THR A 12 -6.87 2.73 3.62
CA THR A 12 -6.23 2.20 4.83
C THR A 12 -5.07 1.25 4.48
N ALA A 13 -5.26 0.40 3.47
CA ALA A 13 -4.21 -0.51 2.98
C ALA A 13 -3.03 0.27 2.40
N PHE A 14 -3.30 1.34 1.65
CA PHE A 14 -2.26 2.20 1.10
C PHE A 14 -1.43 2.90 2.19
N GLN A 15 -2.09 3.47 3.21
CA GLN A 15 -1.40 4.12 4.34
C GLN A 15 -0.50 3.13 5.10
N ARG A 16 -0.99 1.92 5.38
CA ARG A 16 -0.20 0.88 6.06
C ARG A 16 1.00 0.43 5.21
N ALA A 17 0.81 0.32 3.90
CA ALA A 17 1.88 0.00 2.99
C ALA A 17 2.96 1.09 2.98
N GLU A 18 2.57 2.37 2.99
CA GLU A 18 3.52 3.48 3.03
C GLU A 18 4.37 3.47 4.31
N GLU A 19 3.75 3.26 5.47
CA GLU A 19 4.45 3.13 6.76
C GLU A 19 5.41 1.93 6.79
N GLY A 20 5.03 0.81 6.16
CA GLY A 20 5.86 -0.37 6.03
C GLY A 20 7.08 -0.15 5.11
N LEU A 21 6.86 0.49 3.96
CA LEU A 21 7.91 0.87 3.02
C LEU A 21 8.93 1.82 3.65
N GLN A 22 8.48 2.85 4.37
CA GLN A 22 9.37 3.79 5.05
C GLN A 22 10.25 3.10 6.10
N ARG A 23 9.66 2.18 6.88
CA ARG A 23 10.43 1.39 7.87
C ARG A 23 11.45 0.49 7.18
N SER A 24 11.03 -0.27 6.18
CA SER A 24 11.89 -1.15 5.40
C SER A 24 13.05 -0.38 4.75
N ALA A 25 12.77 0.77 4.15
CA ALA A 25 13.78 1.66 3.58
C ALA A 25 14.78 2.15 4.66
N SER A 26 14.31 2.49 5.86
CA SER A 26 15.19 2.91 6.96
C SER A 26 16.13 1.79 7.41
N VAL A 27 15.65 0.54 7.45
CA VAL A 27 16.45 -0.64 7.82
C VAL A 27 17.52 -0.92 6.76
N ILE A 28 17.12 -0.90 5.48
CA ILE A 28 18.05 -1.09 4.35
C ILE A 28 19.13 -0.01 4.36
N ALA A 29 18.74 1.27 4.56
CA ALA A 29 19.68 2.38 4.61
C ALA A 29 20.68 2.23 5.76
N ARG A 30 20.21 1.92 6.98
CA ARG A 30 21.07 1.68 8.16
C ARG A 30 22.02 0.51 7.96
N SER A 31 21.53 -0.59 7.38
CA SER A 31 22.37 -1.76 7.08
C SER A 31 23.42 -1.45 6.00
N SER A 32 23.05 -0.75 4.92
CA SER A 32 24.01 -0.35 3.87
C SER A 32 25.11 0.59 4.38
N ALA A 33 24.79 1.42 5.37
CA ALA A 33 25.75 2.28 6.05
C ALA A 33 26.63 1.53 7.07
N GLY A 34 26.44 0.20 7.23
CA GLY A 34 27.18 -0.63 8.18
C GLY A 34 26.84 -0.33 9.65
N LEU A 35 25.74 0.39 9.90
CA LEU A 35 25.36 0.89 11.23
C LEU A 35 24.54 -0.13 12.04
N ASP A 36 24.01 -1.18 11.40
CA ASP A 36 23.08 -2.10 12.04
C ASP A 36 23.36 -3.58 11.69
N ARG A 37 23.30 -4.44 12.70
CA ARG A 37 23.50 -5.91 12.60
C ARG A 37 22.29 -6.69 13.11
N SER A 38 21.22 -6.03 13.55
CA SER A 38 20.13 -6.69 14.30
C SER A 38 18.89 -7.04 13.45
N GLU A 39 18.69 -6.39 12.30
CA GLU A 39 17.54 -6.64 11.42
C GLU A 39 18.04 -7.06 10.03
N ASP A 40 17.65 -8.27 9.59
CA ASP A 40 18.11 -8.85 8.33
C ASP A 40 17.54 -8.06 7.13
N VAL A 41 18.45 -7.56 6.29
CA VAL A 41 18.10 -6.84 5.04
C VAL A 41 17.17 -7.66 4.17
N ASN A 42 17.31 -9.00 4.14
CA ASN A 42 16.38 -9.85 3.40
C ASN A 42 14.96 -9.74 3.93
N THR A 43 14.77 -9.71 5.25
CA THR A 43 13.46 -9.52 5.87
C THR A 43 12.88 -8.15 5.49
N ALA A 44 13.69 -7.09 5.53
CA ALA A 44 13.26 -5.75 5.14
C ALA A 44 12.91 -5.66 3.63
N LEU A 45 13.64 -6.34 2.75
CA LEU A 45 13.35 -6.37 1.31
C LEU A 45 12.06 -7.15 1.01
N VAL A 46 11.84 -8.28 1.69
CA VAL A 46 10.60 -9.05 1.58
C VAL A 46 9.42 -8.21 2.07
N GLN A 47 9.56 -7.57 3.24
CA GLN A 47 8.52 -6.72 3.80
C GLN A 47 8.21 -5.53 2.87
N SER A 48 9.24 -4.87 2.34
CA SER A 48 9.10 -3.79 1.35
C SER A 48 8.34 -4.25 0.10
N THR A 49 8.57 -5.48 -0.37
CA THR A 49 7.87 -6.03 -1.53
C THR A 49 6.40 -6.31 -1.23
N VAL A 50 6.11 -6.86 -0.05
CA VAL A 50 4.74 -7.10 0.42
C VAL A 50 3.98 -5.77 0.53
N ASP A 51 4.61 -4.76 1.12
CA ASP A 51 4.01 -3.44 1.29
C ASP A 51 3.75 -2.76 -0.07
N ALA A 52 4.70 -2.84 -1.02
CA ALA A 52 4.50 -2.34 -2.38
C ALA A 52 3.31 -3.01 -3.09
N ASN A 53 3.17 -4.33 -2.95
CA ASN A 53 2.03 -5.07 -3.51
C ASN A 53 0.71 -4.68 -2.85
N LEU A 54 0.71 -4.43 -1.54
CA LEU A 54 -0.46 -3.97 -0.81
C LEU A 54 -0.91 -2.57 -1.27
N ALA A 55 0.05 -1.66 -1.49
CA ALA A 55 -0.24 -0.33 -2.05
C ALA A 55 -0.85 -0.43 -3.46
N ALA A 56 -0.31 -1.28 -4.32
CA ALA A 56 -0.82 -1.48 -5.68
C ALA A 56 -2.24 -2.07 -5.69
N ALA A 57 -2.52 -3.03 -4.79
CA ALA A 57 -3.85 -3.58 -4.61
C ALA A 57 -4.84 -2.50 -4.11
N GLY A 58 -4.43 -1.68 -3.13
CA GLY A 58 -5.22 -0.56 -2.64
C GLY A 58 -5.57 0.45 -3.73
N ALA A 59 -4.60 0.82 -4.58
CA ALA A 59 -4.81 1.70 -5.72
C ALA A 59 -5.80 1.11 -6.75
N THR A 60 -5.77 -0.20 -6.96
CA THR A 60 -6.71 -0.90 -7.85
C THR A 60 -8.14 -0.86 -7.30
N ILE A 61 -8.31 -1.10 -6.00
CA ILE A 61 -9.63 -1.04 -5.34
C ILE A 61 -10.22 0.37 -5.42
N VAL A 62 -9.39 1.39 -5.16
CA VAL A 62 -9.79 2.80 -5.26
C VAL A 62 -10.24 3.13 -6.69
N ARG A 63 -9.47 2.72 -7.71
CA ARG A 63 -9.83 2.93 -9.12
C ARG A 63 -11.13 2.22 -9.51
N ALA A 64 -11.26 0.94 -9.16
CA ALA A 64 -12.48 0.18 -9.46
C ALA A 64 -13.72 0.80 -8.78
N SER A 65 -13.54 1.36 -7.57
CA SER A 65 -14.59 2.09 -6.87
C SER A 65 -14.97 3.37 -7.61
N ASP A 66 -13.99 4.13 -8.10
CA ASP A 66 -14.21 5.36 -8.90
C ASP A 66 -14.91 5.06 -10.24
N GLU A 67 -14.47 4.04 -10.97
CA GLU A 67 -15.10 3.59 -12.23
C GLU A 67 -16.56 3.15 -12.01
N THR A 68 -16.84 2.45 -10.90
CA THR A 68 -18.21 2.05 -10.55
C THR A 68 -19.07 3.26 -10.21
N LEU A 69 -18.54 4.23 -9.46
CA LEU A 69 -19.26 5.47 -9.15
C LEU A 69 -19.51 6.32 -10.39
N GLY A 70 -18.52 6.43 -11.29
CA GLY A 70 -18.66 7.13 -12.57
C GLY A 70 -19.75 6.50 -13.44
N THR A 71 -19.74 5.17 -13.58
CA THR A 71 -20.76 4.44 -14.34
C THR A 71 -22.17 4.64 -13.75
N LEU A 72 -22.31 4.63 -12.42
CA LEU A 72 -23.60 4.90 -11.77
C LEU A 72 -24.06 6.34 -12.00
N ILE A 73 -23.16 7.32 -11.96
CA ILE A 73 -23.52 8.72 -12.24
C ILE A 73 -24.01 8.85 -13.69
N ASP A 74 -23.31 8.22 -14.65
CA ASP A 74 -23.69 8.27 -16.07
C ASP A 74 -25.03 7.56 -16.35
N GLU A 75 -25.40 6.51 -15.60
CA GLU A 75 -26.67 5.80 -15.78
C GLU A 75 -27.88 6.56 -15.16
N PHE A 76 -27.63 7.42 -14.18
CA PHE A 76 -28.68 8.22 -13.50
C PHE A 76 -28.70 9.71 -13.90
N ALA A 77 -27.82 10.16 -14.80
CA ALA A 77 -27.76 11.52 -15.35
C ALA A 77 -28.56 11.64 -16.65
#